data_AF-A0A371B647-F1
#
_entry.id   AF-A0A371B647-F1
#
_cell.length_a   1.000
_cell.length_b   1.000
_cell.length_c   1.000
_cell.angle_alpha   90.00
_cell.angle_beta   90.00
_cell.angle_gamma   90.00
#
_symmetry.space_group_name_H-M   'P 1'
#
loop_
_entity.id
_entity.type
_entity.pdbx_description
1 polymer ?
#
loop_
_entity_poly.entity_id
_entity_poly.type
_entity_poly.pdbx_seq_one_letter_code
_entity_poly.pdbx_strand_id
1 'polypeptide(L)'
;MREGDTIDLSLSELSLRAGLNSALVKYYFGNKNGLMLALLDRDMGNIVVHLNALVAKDMPPEEKLRRHISGVIDTYYTFPYLNRLMMRMVRDAAPIEAARIAERYLKPLSDAYDVLIEEGVKAGKFRPVDPQLFYFSLTGAADRFFSARLVLRHCYDQHDISPEMRDAYREHTIELIMRGLLAE
;
A
#
# COMPACT_ATOMS: atom_id res chain seq x y z
N MET A 1 12.03 -10.22 0.71
CA MET A 1 11.70 -8.83 0.34
C MET A 1 11.68 -7.90 1.54
N ARG A 2 10.75 -8.07 2.50
CA ARG A 2 10.68 -7.22 3.71
C ARG A 2 11.95 -7.23 4.56
N GLU A 3 12.52 -8.40 4.86
CA GLU A 3 13.72 -8.51 5.71
C GLU A 3 14.98 -7.96 5.04
N GLY A 4 15.12 -8.17 3.72
CA GLY A 4 16.30 -7.76 2.96
C GLY A 4 16.19 -6.40 2.28
N ASP A 5 15.12 -5.63 2.56
CA ASP A 5 14.78 -4.36 1.91
C ASP A 5 14.96 -4.35 0.37
N THR A 6 14.57 -5.45 -0.25
CA THR A 6 14.75 -5.70 -1.69
C THR A 6 13.45 -6.17 -2.33
N ILE A 7 13.28 -5.83 -3.61
CA ILE A 7 12.20 -6.33 -4.46
C ILE A 7 12.66 -7.48 -5.36
N ASP A 8 13.93 -7.89 -5.25
CA ASP A 8 14.42 -9.10 -5.91
C ASP A 8 14.29 -10.32 -5.02
N LEU A 9 13.88 -11.41 -5.65
CA LEU A 9 13.73 -12.72 -5.02
C LEU A 9 14.60 -13.74 -5.75
N SER A 10 15.37 -14.52 -5.00
CA SER A 10 16.01 -15.73 -5.51
C SER A 10 15.07 -16.92 -5.34
N LEU A 11 14.85 -17.69 -6.41
CA LEU A 11 14.05 -18.92 -6.33
C LEU A 11 14.71 -19.98 -5.46
N SER A 12 16.05 -20.02 -5.39
CA SER A 12 16.76 -20.93 -4.50
C SER A 12 16.56 -20.54 -3.03
N GLU A 13 16.63 -19.25 -2.72
CA GLU A 13 16.37 -18.75 -1.36
C GLU A 13 14.92 -18.98 -0.95
N LEU A 14 13.96 -18.73 -1.86
CA LEU A 14 12.55 -19.02 -1.62
C LEU A 14 12.32 -20.50 -1.30
N SER A 15 12.93 -21.40 -2.10
CA SER A 15 12.81 -22.84 -1.92
C SER A 15 13.38 -23.30 -0.57
N LEU A 16 14.56 -22.78 -0.21
CA LEU A 16 15.22 -23.07 1.07
C LEU A 16 14.37 -22.62 2.26
N ARG A 17 13.87 -21.37 2.22
CA ARG A 17 13.05 -20.81 3.31
C ARG A 17 11.67 -21.46 3.41
N ALA A 18 11.06 -21.82 2.28
CA ALA A 18 9.74 -22.45 2.26
C ALA A 18 9.78 -23.96 2.56
N GLY A 19 10.96 -24.59 2.48
CA GLY A 19 11.07 -26.05 2.51
C GLY A 19 10.40 -26.74 1.31
N LEU A 20 10.23 -26.01 0.20
CA LEU A 20 9.50 -26.44 -0.99
C LEU A 20 10.42 -26.50 -2.20
N ASN A 21 10.13 -27.42 -3.13
CA ASN A 21 10.89 -27.56 -4.36
C ASN A 21 10.67 -26.35 -5.30
N SER A 22 11.75 -25.79 -5.84
CA SER A 22 11.72 -24.71 -6.84
C SER A 22 10.86 -25.02 -8.08
N ALA A 23 10.68 -26.31 -8.42
CA ALA A 23 9.77 -26.75 -9.47
C ALA A 23 8.32 -26.33 -9.23
N LEU A 24 7.89 -26.21 -7.97
CA LEU A 24 6.54 -25.73 -7.63
C LEU A 24 6.32 -24.28 -8.05
N VAL A 25 7.38 -23.46 -8.11
CA VAL A 25 7.25 -22.09 -8.62
C VAL A 25 6.87 -22.11 -10.10
N LYS A 26 7.51 -22.97 -10.89
CA LYS A 26 7.13 -23.15 -12.31
C LYS A 26 5.73 -23.73 -12.45
N TYR A 27 5.37 -24.69 -11.59
CA TYR A 27 4.06 -25.32 -11.63
C TYR A 27 2.91 -24.34 -11.31
N TYR A 28 3.01 -23.56 -10.23
CA TYR A 28 1.94 -22.65 -9.81
C TYR A 28 1.97 -21.29 -10.49
N PHE A 29 3.16 -20.78 -10.80
CA PHE A 29 3.32 -19.40 -11.24
C PHE A 29 3.96 -19.28 -12.63
N GLY A 30 4.38 -20.40 -13.24
CA GLY A 30 5.09 -20.43 -14.52
C GLY A 30 6.55 -19.97 -14.40
N ASN A 31 6.78 -18.75 -13.89
CA ASN A 31 8.08 -18.15 -13.75
C ASN A 31 8.13 -17.15 -12.57
N LYS A 32 9.31 -16.53 -12.35
CA LYS A 32 9.49 -15.52 -11.30
C LYS A 32 8.52 -14.34 -11.46
N ASN A 33 8.31 -13.82 -12.68
CA ASN A 33 7.37 -12.71 -12.91
C ASN A 33 5.93 -13.09 -12.55
N GLY A 34 5.49 -14.31 -12.88
CA GLY A 34 4.17 -14.81 -12.48
C GLY A 34 4.02 -14.93 -10.97
N LEU A 35 5.08 -15.28 -10.24
CA LEU A 35 5.09 -15.27 -8.79
C LEU A 35 5.00 -13.83 -8.23
N MET A 36 5.72 -12.88 -8.83
CA MET A 36 5.65 -11.46 -8.45
C MET A 36 4.26 -10.88 -8.70
N LEU A 37 3.62 -11.25 -9.82
CA LEU A 37 2.23 -10.88 -10.11
C LEU A 37 1.29 -11.49 -9.07
N ALA A 38 1.40 -12.78 -8.77
CA ALA A 38 0.54 -13.42 -7.76
C ALA A 38 0.70 -12.79 -6.37
N LEU A 39 1.92 -12.34 -6.02
CA LEU A 39 2.19 -11.60 -4.79
C LEU A 39 1.49 -10.23 -4.80
N LEU A 40 1.60 -9.49 -5.90
CA LEU A 40 0.92 -8.21 -6.07
C LEU A 40 -0.61 -8.38 -6.05
N ASP A 41 -1.14 -9.41 -6.71
CA ASP A 41 -2.56 -9.76 -6.74
C ASP A 41 -3.11 -9.98 -5.33
N ARG A 42 -2.37 -10.71 -4.49
CA ARG A 42 -2.72 -10.95 -3.09
C ARG A 42 -2.77 -9.63 -2.30
N ASP A 43 -1.69 -8.86 -2.37
CA ASP A 43 -1.53 -7.68 -1.51
C ASP A 43 -2.45 -6.54 -1.94
N MET A 44 -2.47 -6.20 -3.24
CA MET A 44 -3.35 -5.15 -3.78
C MET A 44 -4.82 -5.55 -3.76
N GLY A 45 -5.13 -6.82 -4.04
CA GLY A 45 -6.50 -7.32 -4.01
C GLY A 45 -7.13 -7.15 -2.62
N ASN A 46 -6.39 -7.48 -1.57
CA ASN A 46 -6.86 -7.29 -0.19
C ASN A 46 -7.10 -5.82 0.16
N ILE A 47 -6.22 -4.91 -0.31
CA ILE A 47 -6.38 -3.47 -0.08
C ILE A 47 -7.66 -2.95 -0.74
N VAL A 48 -7.89 -3.32 -2.00
CA VAL A 48 -9.11 -2.92 -2.74
C VAL A 48 -10.37 -3.42 -2.03
N VAL A 49 -10.39 -4.69 -1.61
CA VAL A 49 -11.53 -5.27 -0.89
C VAL A 49 -11.78 -4.54 0.43
N HIS A 50 -10.75 -4.29 1.22
CA HIS A 50 -10.87 -3.61 2.51
C HIS A 50 -11.31 -2.16 2.36
N LEU A 51 -10.76 -1.43 1.38
CA LEU A 51 -11.16 -0.05 1.11
C LEU A 51 -12.62 0.03 0.66
N ASN A 52 -13.04 -0.81 -0.29
CA ASN A 52 -14.44 -0.84 -0.74
C ASN A 52 -15.40 -1.18 0.42
N ALA A 53 -15.02 -2.15 1.26
CA ALA A 53 -15.81 -2.49 2.44
C ALA A 53 -15.88 -1.35 3.46
N LEU A 54 -14.83 -0.53 3.59
CA LEU A 54 -14.82 0.65 4.45
C LEU A 54 -15.67 1.79 3.87
N VAL A 55 -15.55 2.04 2.56
CA VAL A 55 -16.34 3.05 1.84
C VAL A 55 -17.84 2.77 1.96
N ALA A 56 -18.24 1.50 1.85
CA ALA A 56 -19.63 1.07 1.95
C ALA A 56 -20.24 1.13 3.38
N LYS A 57 -19.44 1.39 4.42
CA LYS A 57 -19.97 1.49 5.79
C LYS A 57 -20.68 2.82 6.01
N ASP A 58 -21.84 2.74 6.66
CA ASP A 58 -22.52 3.90 7.22
C ASP A 58 -21.75 4.40 8.46
N MET A 59 -20.97 5.45 8.27
CA MET A 59 -20.02 5.99 9.25
C MET A 59 -19.71 7.44 8.91
N PRO A 60 -19.48 8.31 9.91
CA PRO A 60 -19.04 9.68 9.66
C PRO A 60 -17.79 9.71 8.76
N PRO A 61 -17.76 10.57 7.71
CA PRO A 61 -16.65 10.60 6.74
C PRO A 61 -15.28 10.75 7.39
N GLU A 62 -15.17 11.57 8.44
CA GLU A 62 -13.92 11.77 9.16
C GLU A 62 -13.40 10.50 9.84
N GLU A 63 -14.29 9.74 10.48
CA GLU A 63 -13.94 8.48 11.15
C GLU A 63 -13.59 7.40 10.11
N LYS A 64 -14.32 7.37 9.00
CA LYS A 64 -14.04 6.51 7.85
C LYS A 64 -12.63 6.79 7.31
N LEU A 65 -12.26 8.07 7.16
CA LEU A 65 -10.94 8.46 6.70
C LEU A 65 -9.83 8.14 7.71
N ARG A 66 -10.03 8.36 9.02
CA ARG A 66 -9.07 7.97 10.07
C ARG A 66 -8.76 6.48 10.04
N ARG A 67 -9.79 5.64 9.86
CA ARG A 67 -9.63 4.19 9.71
C ARG A 67 -8.92 3.82 8.42
N HIS A 68 -9.20 4.52 7.33
CA HIS A 68 -8.50 4.31 6.07
C HIS A 68 -7.00 4.60 6.20
N ILE A 69 -6.63 5.78 6.74
CA ILE A 69 -5.24 6.17 6.97
C ILE A 69 -4.54 5.12 7.85
N SER A 70 -5.19 4.68 8.93
CA SER A 70 -4.70 3.60 9.79
C SER A 70 -4.40 2.31 9.00
N GLY A 71 -5.34 1.87 8.16
CA GLY A 71 -5.18 0.67 7.34
C GLY A 71 -4.07 0.80 6.30
N VAL A 72 -3.89 1.98 5.71
CA VAL A 72 -2.78 2.27 4.79
C VAL A 72 -1.43 2.17 5.50
N ILE A 73 -1.30 2.71 6.72
CA ILE A 73 -0.09 2.60 7.53
C ILE A 73 0.22 1.14 7.88
N ASP A 74 -0.78 0.37 8.32
CA ASP A 74 -0.61 -1.06 8.61
C ASP A 74 -0.20 -1.86 7.37
N THR A 75 -0.73 -1.49 6.20
CA THR A 75 -0.39 -2.11 4.93
C THR A 75 1.08 -1.90 4.59
N TYR A 76 1.58 -0.66 4.65
CA TYR A 76 3.00 -0.38 4.34
C TYR A 76 3.95 -0.87 5.43
N TYR A 77 3.50 -0.93 6.68
CA TYR A 77 4.26 -1.62 7.73
C TYR A 77 4.41 -3.11 7.42
N THR A 78 3.34 -3.75 6.96
CA THR A 78 3.32 -5.19 6.67
C THR A 78 4.07 -5.53 5.38
N PHE A 79 3.87 -4.71 4.34
CA PHE A 79 4.39 -4.88 2.99
C PHE A 79 5.17 -3.64 2.52
N PRO A 80 6.32 -3.31 3.13
CA PRO A 80 7.08 -2.09 2.79
C PRO A 80 7.67 -2.10 1.37
N TYR A 81 7.63 -3.25 0.69
CA TYR A 81 8.06 -3.40 -0.70
C TYR A 81 6.94 -3.10 -1.72
N LEU A 82 5.69 -2.90 -1.28
CA LEU A 82 4.52 -2.93 -2.14
C LEU A 82 4.58 -1.90 -3.28
N ASN A 83 4.86 -0.63 -2.97
CA ASN A 83 4.97 0.41 -4.00
C ASN A 83 6.13 0.15 -4.95
N ARG A 84 7.30 -0.22 -4.42
CA ARG A 84 8.48 -0.54 -5.24
C ARG A 84 8.19 -1.72 -6.17
N LEU A 85 7.50 -2.74 -5.67
CA LEU A 85 7.08 -3.90 -6.43
C LEU A 85 6.10 -3.50 -7.53
N MET A 86 5.02 -2.79 -7.19
CA MET A 86 4.02 -2.31 -8.14
C MET A 86 4.66 -1.49 -9.25
N MET A 87 5.53 -0.53 -8.91
CA MET A 87 6.22 0.32 -9.88
C MET A 87 7.15 -0.47 -10.80
N ARG A 88 7.83 -1.49 -10.28
CA ARG A 88 8.64 -2.40 -11.10
C ARG A 88 7.76 -3.22 -12.04
N MET A 89 6.68 -3.81 -11.52
CA MET A 89 5.79 -4.65 -12.33
C MET A 89 5.12 -3.86 -13.46
N VAL A 90 4.74 -2.61 -13.23
CA VAL A 90 4.19 -1.73 -14.28
C VAL A 90 5.26 -1.33 -15.29
N ARG A 91 6.48 -1.01 -14.83
CA ARG A 91 7.59 -0.56 -15.69
C ARG A 91 8.11 -1.66 -16.62
N ASP A 92 8.25 -2.88 -16.09
CA ASP A 92 8.84 -4.01 -16.81
C ASP A 92 7.79 -4.80 -17.62
N ALA A 93 6.50 -4.48 -17.45
CA ALA A 93 5.41 -5.15 -18.15
C ALA A 93 5.25 -4.69 -19.60
N ALA A 94 4.78 -5.60 -20.45
CA ALA A 94 4.24 -5.22 -21.75
C ALA A 94 3.02 -4.29 -21.55
N PRO A 95 2.72 -3.38 -22.51
CA PRO A 95 1.64 -2.39 -22.35
C PRO A 95 0.29 -3.00 -21.93
N ILE A 96 -0.07 -4.17 -22.46
CA ILE A 96 -1.32 -4.85 -22.12
C ILE A 96 -1.36 -5.36 -20.66
N GLU A 97 -0.21 -5.80 -20.14
CA GLU A 97 -0.07 -6.27 -18.76
C GLU A 97 -0.08 -5.08 -17.78
N ALA A 98 0.57 -3.97 -18.14
CA ALA A 98 0.51 -2.74 -17.36
C ALA A 98 -0.93 -2.19 -17.29
N ALA A 99 -1.66 -2.19 -18.42
CA ALA A 99 -3.06 -1.81 -18.46
C ALA A 99 -3.94 -2.72 -17.58
N ARG A 100 -3.66 -4.03 -17.58
CA ARG A 100 -4.35 -5.00 -16.72
C ARG A 100 -4.13 -4.72 -15.23
N ILE A 101 -2.90 -4.39 -14.82
CA ILE A 101 -2.59 -4.00 -13.43
C ILE A 101 -3.36 -2.72 -13.07
N ALA A 102 -3.37 -1.72 -13.95
CA ALA A 102 -4.09 -0.47 -13.72
C ALA A 102 -5.60 -0.68 -13.55
N GLU A 103 -6.23 -1.43 -14.47
CA GLU A 103 -7.67 -1.69 -14.43
C GLU A 103 -8.07 -2.53 -13.21
N ARG A 104 -7.22 -3.48 -12.79
CA ARG A 104 -7.56 -4.40 -11.70
C ARG A 104 -7.36 -3.80 -10.30
N TYR A 105 -6.41 -2.88 -10.14
CA TYR A 105 -6.02 -2.37 -8.82
C TYR A 105 -6.12 -0.87 -8.71
N LEU A 106 -5.51 -0.12 -9.64
CA LEU A 106 -5.38 1.33 -9.51
C LEU A 106 -6.71 2.04 -9.72
N LYS A 107 -7.51 1.58 -10.68
CA LYS A 107 -8.81 2.18 -10.98
C LYS A 107 -9.84 1.94 -9.86
N PRO A 108 -10.04 0.72 -9.33
CA PRO A 108 -10.88 0.52 -8.15
C PRO A 108 -10.44 1.32 -6.93
N LEU A 109 -9.13 1.50 -6.72
CA LEU A 109 -8.63 2.40 -5.68
C LEU A 109 -9.01 3.85 -5.97
N SER A 110 -8.80 4.34 -7.18
CA SER A 110 -9.19 5.71 -7.58
C SER A 110 -10.68 5.94 -7.33
N ASP A 111 -11.54 5.05 -7.82
CA ASP A 111 -12.99 5.16 -7.69
C ASP A 111 -13.41 5.20 -6.20
N ALA A 112 -12.77 4.39 -5.35
CA ALA A 112 -13.05 4.38 -3.92
C ALA A 112 -12.58 5.66 -3.20
N TYR A 113 -11.47 6.24 -3.63
CA TYR A 113 -11.01 7.54 -3.13
C TYR A 113 -11.93 8.68 -3.56
N ASP A 114 -12.43 8.64 -4.80
CA ASP A 114 -13.40 9.62 -5.29
C ASP A 114 -14.66 9.61 -4.41
N VAL A 115 -15.23 8.42 -4.14
CA VAL A 115 -16.39 8.28 -3.25
C VAL A 115 -16.08 8.78 -1.84
N LEU A 116 -14.97 8.35 -1.24
CA LEU A 116 -14.59 8.69 0.13
C LEU A 116 -14.44 10.20 0.34
N ILE A 117 -13.77 10.88 -0.60
CA ILE A 117 -13.52 12.31 -0.52
C ILE A 117 -14.78 13.10 -0.85
N GLU A 118 -15.51 12.73 -1.91
CA GLU A 118 -16.76 13.41 -2.27
C GLU A 118 -17.81 13.36 -1.15
N GLU A 119 -17.94 12.21 -0.47
CA GLU A 119 -18.88 12.05 0.64
C GLU A 119 -18.60 13.07 1.76
N GLY A 120 -17.33 13.23 2.16
CA GLY A 120 -16.95 14.18 3.19
C GLY A 120 -17.02 15.64 2.74
N VAL A 121 -16.75 15.94 1.46
CA VAL A 121 -16.94 17.29 0.90
C VAL A 121 -18.43 17.65 0.87
N LYS A 122 -19.31 16.74 0.41
CA LYS A 122 -20.77 16.94 0.39
C LYS A 122 -21.35 17.11 1.80
N ALA A 123 -20.78 16.43 2.79
CA ALA A 123 -21.14 16.58 4.19
C ALA A 123 -20.57 17.84 4.86
N GLY A 124 -19.80 18.67 4.14
CA GLY A 124 -19.14 19.87 4.68
C GLY A 124 -18.06 19.56 5.71
N LYS A 125 -17.53 18.34 5.72
CA LYS A 125 -16.49 17.88 6.66
C LYS A 125 -15.09 18.03 6.10
N PHE A 126 -14.94 17.91 4.78
CA PHE A 126 -13.67 18.05 4.09
C PHE A 126 -13.68 19.28 3.19
N ARG A 127 -12.55 19.98 3.11
CA ARG A 127 -12.35 20.99 2.08
C ARG A 127 -12.30 20.35 0.69
N PRO A 128 -12.68 21.08 -0.38
CA PRO A 128 -12.52 20.59 -1.74
C PRO A 128 -11.05 20.27 -2.03
N VAL A 129 -10.80 19.03 -2.47
CA VAL A 129 -9.48 18.54 -2.88
C VAL A 129 -9.64 17.56 -4.03
N ASP A 130 -8.63 17.49 -4.88
CA ASP A 130 -8.52 16.43 -5.88
C ASP A 130 -8.23 15.09 -5.18
N PRO A 131 -9.09 14.06 -5.35
CA PRO A 131 -8.90 12.77 -4.68
C PRO A 131 -7.63 12.03 -5.09
N GLN A 132 -7.15 12.21 -6.33
CA GLN A 132 -5.91 11.59 -6.80
C GLN A 132 -4.69 12.24 -6.16
N LEU A 133 -4.66 13.57 -6.06
CA LEU A 133 -3.60 14.26 -5.31
C LEU A 133 -3.60 13.86 -3.84
N PHE A 134 -4.78 13.68 -3.24
CA PHE A 134 -4.90 13.17 -1.88
C PHE A 134 -4.35 11.74 -1.74
N TYR A 135 -4.72 10.84 -2.66
CA TYR A 135 -4.19 9.48 -2.73
C TYR A 135 -2.66 9.47 -2.71
N PHE A 136 -2.02 10.18 -3.65
CA PHE A 136 -0.57 10.23 -3.74
C PHE A 136 0.09 10.83 -2.50
N SER A 137 -0.52 11.85 -1.90
CA SER A 137 -0.02 12.48 -0.67
C SER A 137 -0.05 11.51 0.51
N LEU A 138 -1.17 10.81 0.70
CA LEU A 138 -1.35 9.84 1.77
C LEU A 138 -0.42 8.62 1.59
N THR A 139 -0.42 8.00 0.40
CA THR A 139 0.41 6.81 0.17
C THR A 139 1.89 7.15 0.17
N GLY A 140 2.27 8.33 -0.32
CA GLY A 140 3.65 8.80 -0.30
C GLY A 140 4.16 9.03 1.12
N ALA A 141 3.36 9.69 1.97
CA ALA A 141 3.69 9.85 3.39
C ALA A 141 3.81 8.48 4.07
N ALA A 142 2.79 7.63 3.94
CA ALA A 142 2.75 6.33 4.58
C ALA A 142 3.92 5.41 4.15
N ASP A 143 4.22 5.33 2.86
CA ASP A 143 5.32 4.50 2.34
C ASP A 143 6.67 4.98 2.83
N ARG A 144 6.92 6.31 2.80
CA ARG A 144 8.26 6.88 2.95
C ARG A 144 8.94 6.47 4.25
N PHE A 145 8.19 6.38 5.35
CA PHE A 145 8.72 5.99 6.65
C PHE A 145 9.16 4.52 6.66
N PHE A 146 8.37 3.61 6.08
CA PHE A 146 8.68 2.19 6.06
C PHE A 146 9.66 1.78 4.96
N SER A 147 9.74 2.54 3.87
CA SER A 147 10.76 2.37 2.83
C SER A 147 12.10 3.01 3.22
N ALA A 148 12.14 3.88 4.24
CA ALA A 148 13.36 4.49 4.77
C ALA A 148 14.22 3.56 5.65
N ARG A 149 13.91 2.27 5.79
CA ARG A 149 14.52 1.40 6.82
C ARG A 149 16.05 1.40 6.79
N LEU A 150 16.66 1.38 5.61
CA LEU A 150 18.13 1.49 5.50
C LEU A 150 18.65 2.84 5.98
N VAL A 151 17.95 3.94 5.70
CA VAL A 151 18.31 5.27 6.20
C VAL A 151 18.17 5.33 7.72
N LEU A 152 17.07 4.79 8.27
CA LEU A 152 16.87 4.69 9.72
C LEU A 152 18.00 3.90 10.40
N ARG A 153 18.40 2.78 9.80
CA ARG A 153 19.50 1.95 10.28
C ARG A 153 20.84 2.68 10.26
N HIS A 154 21.19 3.32 9.13
CA HIS A 154 22.52 3.89 8.95
C HIS A 154 22.68 5.29 9.57
N CYS A 155 21.60 6.05 9.70
CA CYS A 155 21.66 7.42 10.22
C CYS A 155 21.21 7.55 11.68
N TYR A 156 20.39 6.63 12.18
CA TYR A 156 19.75 6.73 13.50
C TYR A 156 19.93 5.48 14.37
N ASP A 157 20.78 4.52 13.96
CA ASP A 157 21.03 3.23 14.64
C ASP A 157 19.75 2.39 14.87
N GLN A 158 18.67 2.70 14.15
CA GLN A 158 17.40 2.00 14.23
C GLN A 158 17.37 0.81 13.27
N HIS A 159 17.64 -0.37 13.82
CA HIS A 159 17.77 -1.60 13.07
C HIS A 159 16.45 -2.22 12.62
N ASP A 160 15.34 -1.86 13.27
CA ASP A 160 14.00 -2.30 12.91
C ASP A 160 12.96 -1.20 13.18
N ILE A 161 11.80 -1.30 12.53
CA ILE A 161 10.63 -0.47 12.83
C ILE A 161 9.72 -1.30 13.74
N SER A 162 9.70 -0.92 15.01
CA SER A 162 8.88 -1.59 16.01
C SER A 162 7.39 -1.26 15.85
N PRO A 163 6.48 -2.05 16.44
CA PRO A 163 5.05 -1.72 16.50
C PRO A 163 4.78 -0.35 17.13
N GLU A 164 5.56 0.04 18.15
CA GLU A 164 5.43 1.33 18.82
C GLU A 164 5.80 2.48 17.88
N MET A 165 6.84 2.32 17.06
CA MET A 165 7.20 3.30 16.03
C MET A 165 6.13 3.40 14.95
N ARG A 166 5.56 2.26 14.52
CA ARG A 166 4.42 2.23 13.60
C ARG A 166 3.24 3.00 14.17
N ASP A 167 2.90 2.78 15.44
CA ASP A 167 1.74 3.42 16.06
C ASP A 167 1.97 4.92 16.30
N ALA A 168 3.16 5.32 16.73
CA ALA A 168 3.53 6.73 16.79
C ALA A 168 3.44 7.41 15.42
N TYR A 169 3.92 6.76 14.36
CA TYR A 169 3.84 7.29 13.01
C TYR A 169 2.41 7.30 12.45
N ARG A 170 1.58 6.33 12.81
CA ARG A 170 0.15 6.28 12.50
C ARG A 170 -0.56 7.50 13.06
N GLU A 171 -0.44 7.76 14.36
CA GLU A 171 -1.09 8.90 15.00
C GLU A 171 -0.62 10.23 14.40
N HIS A 172 0.69 10.38 14.20
CA HIS A 172 1.25 11.57 13.56
C HIS A 172 0.68 11.79 12.15
N THR A 173 0.61 10.75 11.33
CA THR A 173 0.11 10.83 9.95
C THR A 173 -1.39 11.11 9.92
N ILE A 174 -2.17 10.50 10.82
CA ILE A 174 -3.61 10.78 10.94
C ILE A 174 -3.81 12.25 11.30
N GLU A 175 -3.15 12.76 12.34
CA GLU A 175 -3.31 14.16 12.73
C GLU A 175 -2.93 15.11 11.59
N LEU A 176 -1.78 14.88 10.94
CA LEU A 176 -1.27 15.73 9.87
C LEU A 176 -2.23 15.78 8.68
N ILE A 177 -2.68 14.61 8.20
CA ILE A 177 -3.56 14.49 7.04
C ILE A 177 -4.97 15.01 7.37
N MET A 178 -5.53 14.67 8.53
CA MET A 178 -6.86 15.13 8.92
C MET A 178 -6.90 16.65 9.08
N ARG A 179 -5.94 17.25 9.78
CA ARG A 179 -5.87 18.72 9.91
C ARG A 179 -5.68 19.41 8.57
N GLY A 180 -4.96 18.78 7.64
CA GLY A 180 -4.79 19.28 6.29
C GLY A 180 -6.03 19.15 5.38
N LEU A 181 -7.09 18.46 5.81
CA LEU A 181 -8.28 18.17 4.99
C LEU A 181 -9.60 18.67 5.59
N LEU A 182 -9.73 18.71 6.93
CA LEU A 182 -10.96 19.16 7.58
C LEU A 182 -11.34 20.58 7.14
N ALA A 183 -12.63 20.79 6.89
CA ALA A 183 -13.17 22.13 6.64
C ALA A 183 -13.21 22.93 7.95
N GLU A 184 -13.00 24.26 7.84
CA GLU A 184 -13.09 25.19 8.97
C GLU A 184 -14.52 25.37 9.49
#